data_AF-A0A9D5J9D0-F1
#
_entry.id   AF-A0A9D5J9D0-F1
#
_cell.length_a   1.000
_cell.length_b   1.000
_cell.length_c   1.000
_cell.angle_alpha   90.00
_cell.angle_beta   90.00
_cell.angle_gamma   90.00
#
_symmetry.space_group_name_H-M   'P 1'
#
loop_
_entity.id
_entity.type
_entity.pdbx_description
1 polymer ?
#
loop_
_entity_poly.entity_id
_entity_poly.type
_entity_poly.pdbx_seq_one_letter_code
_entity_poly.pdbx_strand_id
1 'polypeptide(L)'
;MSRVLQVSASGFYAWLLRLPSEHARSDVVLGDRIEAISRRSRSTYGRPRIHAELADEGIRVGGKRVARLMRDRNIYGASRRKTIITTIRDRTAKPAPDLVDRRFTADAPNHVWCADISVLQEHRKRFIVS
;
A
#
# COMPACT_ATOMS: atom_id res chain seq x y z
N MET A 1 21.36 33.24 9.95
CA MET A 1 21.01 32.11 9.06
C MET A 1 21.81 32.12 7.75
N SER A 2 21.77 33.18 6.94
CA SER A 2 22.48 33.27 5.64
C SER A 2 24.01 33.09 5.74
N ARG A 3 24.64 33.69 6.75
CA ARG A 3 26.10 33.57 6.99
C ARG A 3 26.53 32.17 7.45
N VAL A 4 25.64 31.43 8.11
CA VAL A 4 25.87 30.05 8.58
C VAL A 4 25.70 29.05 7.43
N LEU A 5 24.74 29.30 6.54
CA LEU A 5 24.42 28.45 5.39
C LEU A 5 25.16 28.86 4.10
N GLN A 6 26.06 29.85 4.15
CA GLN A 6 26.83 30.38 3.00
C GLN A 6 25.95 30.75 1.78
N VAL A 7 24.74 31.26 2.02
CA VAL A 7 23.82 31.75 0.98
C VAL A 7 23.72 33.28 1.02
N SER A 8 23.50 33.91 -0.13
CA SER A 8 23.31 35.36 -0.19
C SER A 8 22.07 35.78 0.61
N ALA A 9 22.13 36.92 1.27
CA ALA A 9 20.99 37.45 2.01
C ALA A 9 19.78 37.67 1.09
N SER A 10 20.01 38.18 -0.12
CA SER A 10 18.97 38.34 -1.15
C SER A 10 18.33 37.01 -1.57
N GLY A 11 19.12 35.94 -1.71
CA GLY A 11 18.60 34.60 -2.02
C GLY A 11 17.76 34.01 -0.89
N PHE A 12 18.18 34.22 0.36
CA PHE A 12 17.41 33.80 1.54
C PHE A 12 16.05 34.50 1.62
N TYR A 13 16.00 35.83 1.43
CA TYR A 13 14.74 36.57 1.43
C TYR A 13 13.87 36.28 0.20
N ALA A 14 14.49 36.10 -0.97
CA ALA A 14 13.77 35.70 -2.18
C ALA A 14 13.10 34.33 -2.01
N TRP A 15 13.75 33.38 -1.33
CA TRP A 15 13.15 32.10 -0.97
C TRP A 15 12.03 32.26 0.06
N LEU A 16 12.27 33.04 1.12
CA LEU A 16 11.32 33.26 2.21
C LEU A 16 10.01 33.92 1.74
N LEU A 17 10.11 34.86 0.80
CA LEU A 17 8.98 35.62 0.25
C LEU A 17 8.36 34.95 -0.99
N ARG A 18 8.89 33.80 -1.42
CA ARG A 18 8.47 33.17 -2.68
C ARG A 18 7.03 32.67 -2.56
N LEU A 19 6.16 33.21 -3.40
CA LEU A 19 4.79 32.75 -3.53
C LEU A 19 4.74 31.27 -3.96
N PRO A 20 3.68 30.52 -3.60
CA PRO A 20 3.51 29.13 -4.01
C PRO A 20 3.57 29.01 -5.53
N SER A 21 4.39 28.07 -6.01
CA SER A 21 4.47 27.75 -7.44
C SER A 21 3.14 27.23 -7.96
N GLU A 22 2.93 27.26 -9.27
CA GLU A 22 1.74 26.67 -9.89
C GLU A 22 1.55 25.20 -9.51
N HIS A 23 2.65 24.44 -9.44
CA HIS A 23 2.64 23.06 -8.97
C HIS A 23 2.13 22.94 -7.53
N ALA A 24 2.59 23.82 -6.62
CA ALA A 24 2.13 23.81 -5.23
C ALA A 24 0.63 24.15 -5.13
N ARG A 25 0.15 25.12 -5.92
CA ARG A 25 -1.29 25.45 -5.99
C ARG A 25 -2.11 24.29 -6.55
N SER A 26 -1.64 23.65 -7.62
CA SER A 26 -2.27 22.47 -8.21
C SER A 26 -2.32 21.30 -7.23
N ASP A 27 -1.27 21.10 -6.42
CA ASP A 27 -1.23 20.08 -5.37
C ASP A 27 -2.22 20.34 -4.23
N VAL A 28 -2.50 21.60 -3.91
CA VAL A 28 -3.57 21.96 -2.95
C VAL A 28 -4.92 21.52 -3.51
N VAL A 29 -5.27 21.98 -4.72
CA VAL A 29 -6.55 21.65 -5.37
C VAL A 29 -6.74 20.13 -5.53
N LEU A 30 -5.69 19.43 -5.99
CA LEU A 30 -5.74 17.98 -6.15
C LEU A 30 -5.87 17.26 -4.79
N GLY A 31 -5.19 17.78 -3.76
CA GLY A 31 -5.26 17.25 -2.41
C GLY A 31 -6.65 17.37 -1.80
N ASP A 32 -7.34 18.49 -2.01
CA ASP A 32 -8.71 18.71 -1.53
C ASP A 32 -9.68 17.72 -2.20
N ARG A 33 -9.47 17.45 -3.49
CA ARG A 33 -10.25 16.44 -4.21
C ARG A 33 -10.00 15.03 -3.67
N ILE A 34 -8.75 14.68 -3.41
CA ILE A 34 -8.38 13.40 -2.78
C ILE A 34 -9.07 13.24 -1.42
N GLU A 35 -9.11 14.30 -0.62
CA GLU A 35 -9.78 14.28 0.68
C GLU A 35 -11.30 14.10 0.55
N ALA A 36 -11.93 14.78 -0.41
CA ALA A 36 -13.35 14.61 -0.70
C ALA A 36 -13.70 13.17 -1.09
N ILE A 37 -12.90 12.54 -1.97
CA ILE A 37 -13.07 11.12 -2.35
C ILE A 37 -12.87 10.21 -1.13
N SER A 38 -11.83 10.46 -0.34
CA SER A 38 -11.56 9.70 0.88
C SER A 38 -12.75 9.74 1.85
N ARG A 39 -13.27 10.94 2.12
CA ARG A 39 -14.42 11.16 3.01
C ARG A 39 -15.68 10.48 2.50
N ARG A 40 -15.99 10.59 1.20
CA ARG A 40 -17.10 9.88 0.53
C ARG A 40 -16.98 8.37 0.68
N SER A 41 -15.76 7.83 0.59
CA SER A 41 -15.47 6.39 0.76
C SER A 41 -15.34 5.94 2.22
N ARG A 42 -15.56 6.82 3.20
CA ARG A 42 -15.34 6.57 4.64
C ARG A 42 -13.92 6.06 4.92
N SER A 43 -12.91 6.65 4.28
CA SER A 43 -11.49 6.27 4.38
C SER A 43 -11.18 4.81 4.01
N THR A 44 -12.06 4.17 3.23
CA THR A 44 -11.84 2.79 2.78
C THR A 44 -10.90 2.74 1.57
N TYR A 45 -10.87 3.80 0.77
CA TYR A 45 -10.15 3.78 -0.50
C TYR A 45 -8.66 4.09 -0.31
N GLY A 46 -7.81 3.19 -0.79
CA GLY A 46 -6.38 3.42 -0.92
C GLY A 46 -6.02 4.06 -2.26
N ARG A 47 -4.71 4.31 -2.45
CA ARG A 47 -4.15 4.91 -3.68
C ARG A 47 -4.75 4.39 -4.98
N PRO A 48 -4.91 3.06 -5.22
CA PRO A 48 -5.43 2.58 -6.50
C PRO A 48 -6.87 3.03 -6.77
N ARG A 49 -7.73 3.05 -5.73
CA ARG A 49 -9.14 3.42 -5.87
C ARG A 49 -9.34 4.93 -5.96
N ILE A 50 -8.59 5.70 -5.19
CA ILE A 50 -8.58 7.16 -5.29
C ILE A 50 -8.07 7.59 -6.67
N HIS A 51 -7.03 6.93 -7.19
CA HIS A 51 -6.50 7.21 -8.53
C HIS A 51 -7.51 6.89 -9.64
N ALA A 52 -8.26 5.80 -9.51
CA ALA A 52 -9.34 5.46 -10.44
C ALA A 52 -10.47 6.50 -10.41
N GLU A 53 -10.95 6.88 -9.21
CA GLU A 53 -11.99 7.91 -9.05
C GLU A 53 -11.56 9.27 -9.63
N LEU A 54 -10.31 9.67 -9.43
CA LEU A 54 -9.78 10.88 -10.07
C LEU A 54 -9.78 10.77 -11.59
N ALA A 55 -9.45 9.59 -12.15
CA ALA A 55 -9.48 9.37 -13.59
C ALA A 55 -10.92 9.40 -14.15
N ASP A 56 -11.88 8.86 -13.40
CA ASP A 56 -13.32 8.88 -13.74
C ASP A 56 -13.88 10.31 -13.72
N GLU A 57 -13.33 11.17 -12.85
CA GLU A 57 -13.61 12.61 -12.82
C GLU A 57 -12.84 13.41 -13.89
N GLY A 58 -12.09 12.75 -14.78
CA GLY A 58 -11.32 13.37 -15.86
C GLY A 58 -9.95 13.92 -15.44
N ILE A 59 -9.54 13.73 -14.19
CA ILE A 59 -8.28 14.23 -13.63
C ILE A 59 -7.16 13.21 -13.87
N ARG A 60 -6.38 13.42 -14.93
CA ARG A 60 -5.22 12.56 -15.23
C ARG A 60 -3.99 12.95 -14.42
N VAL A 61 -3.68 12.17 -13.40
CA VAL A 61 -2.51 12.37 -12.54
C VAL A 61 -1.73 11.07 -12.35
N GLY A 62 -0.41 11.19 -12.14
CA GLY A 62 0.43 10.03 -11.87
C GLY A 62 0.16 9.43 -10.49
N GLY A 63 0.10 8.10 -10.40
CA GLY A 63 -0.18 7.41 -9.13
C GLY A 63 0.83 7.72 -8.01
N LYS A 64 2.08 8.07 -8.33
CA LYS A 64 3.08 8.52 -7.34
C LYS A 64 2.72 9.88 -6.72
N ARG A 65 2.16 10.80 -7.52
CA ARG A 65 1.70 12.12 -7.05
C ARG A 65 0.54 11.94 -6.08
N VAL A 66 -0.44 11.11 -6.44
CA VAL A 66 -1.56 10.75 -5.55
C VAL A 66 -1.03 10.13 -4.25
N ALA A 67 -0.11 9.17 -4.32
CA ALA A 67 0.48 8.54 -3.14
C ALA A 67 1.18 9.54 -2.20
N ARG A 68 1.90 10.51 -2.77
CA ARG A 68 2.57 11.56 -2.01
C ARG A 68 1.54 12.45 -1.32
N LEU A 69 0.56 12.98 -2.06
CA LEU A 69 -0.46 13.87 -1.50
C LEU A 69 -1.33 13.21 -0.43
N MET A 70 -1.63 11.91 -0.60
CA MET A 70 -2.29 11.11 0.43
C MET A 70 -1.45 11.04 1.72
N ARG A 71 -0.14 10.77 1.60
CA ARG A 71 0.78 10.74 2.74
C ARG A 71 0.88 12.09 3.43
N ASP A 72 1.05 13.17 2.68
CA ASP A 72 1.16 14.53 3.20
C ASP A 72 -0.11 14.95 3.98
N ARG A 73 -1.26 14.32 3.70
CA ARG A 73 -2.57 14.58 4.32
C ARG A 73 -3.03 13.50 5.30
N ASN A 74 -2.18 12.53 5.64
CA ASN A 74 -2.52 11.41 6.51
C ASN A 74 -3.75 10.59 6.05
N ILE A 75 -3.93 10.45 4.74
CA ILE A 75 -5.01 9.66 4.14
C ILE A 75 -4.50 8.25 3.87
N TYR A 76 -5.14 7.28 4.53
CA TYR A 76 -4.84 5.86 4.38
C TYR A 76 -6.10 5.10 3.98
N GLY A 77 -5.95 4.15 3.06
CA GLY A 77 -7.04 3.26 2.69
C GLY A 77 -7.14 2.09 3.65
N ALA A 78 -8.36 1.71 4.03
CA ALA A 78 -8.58 0.47 4.78
C ALA A 78 -8.23 -0.76 3.93
N SER A 79 -7.21 -1.51 4.36
CA SER A 79 -6.90 -2.83 3.80
C SER A 79 -7.56 -3.90 4.66
N ARG A 80 -8.61 -4.54 4.14
CA ARG A 80 -9.15 -5.78 4.72
C ARG A 80 -8.31 -6.96 4.26
N ARG A 81 -7.04 -7.04 4.67
CA ARG A 81 -6.27 -8.27 4.48
C ARG A 81 -6.95 -9.33 5.34
N LYS A 82 -7.65 -10.29 4.70
CA LYS A 82 -8.19 -11.45 5.41
C LYS A 82 -7.00 -12.26 5.93
N THR A 83 -6.92 -12.45 7.23
CA THR A 83 -6.05 -13.48 7.80
C THR A 83 -6.66 -14.82 7.42
N ILE A 84 -6.03 -15.53 6.48
CA ILE A 84 -6.43 -16.89 6.13
C ILE A 84 -5.75 -17.80 7.14
N ILE A 85 -6.56 -18.40 8.01
CA ILE A 85 -6.10 -19.47 8.90
C ILE A 85 -6.24 -20.76 8.09
N THR A 86 -5.13 -21.26 7.55
CA THR A 86 -5.10 -22.48 6.74
C THR A 86 -5.47 -23.72 7.56
N THR A 87 -5.10 -23.73 8.84
CA THR A 87 -5.24 -24.90 9.71
C THR A 87 -5.79 -24.48 11.06
N ILE A 88 -7.00 -24.93 11.40
CA ILE A 88 -7.52 -24.89 12.76
C ILE A 88 -7.12 -26.21 13.41
N ARG A 89 -6.14 -26.17 14.32
CA ARG A 89 -5.70 -27.36 15.05
C ARG A 89 -6.83 -27.83 15.98
N ASP A 90 -7.21 -29.10 15.87
CA ASP A 90 -7.98 -29.76 16.92
C ASP A 90 -7.13 -29.85 18.19
N ARG A 91 -7.61 -29.22 19.27
CA ARG A 91 -6.91 -29.14 20.55
C ARG A 91 -6.78 -30.50 21.24
N THR A 92 -7.62 -31.46 20.88
CA THR A 92 -7.67 -32.81 21.46
C THR A 92 -6.91 -33.84 20.63
N ALA A 93 -6.57 -33.51 19.38
CA ALA A 93 -5.81 -34.39 18.51
C ALA A 93 -4.35 -34.54 18.98
N LYS A 94 -3.90 -35.78 19.09
CA LYS A 94 -2.48 -36.10 19.27
C LYS A 94 -1.71 -35.68 18.01
N PRO A 95 -0.57 -34.97 18.14
CA PRO A 95 0.30 -34.70 17.01
C PRO A 95 0.71 -35.99 16.31
N ALA A 96 0.78 -35.97 14.98
CA ALA A 96 1.40 -37.06 14.24
C ALA A 96 2.86 -37.24 14.72
N PRO A 97 3.34 -38.48 14.82
CA PRO A 97 4.72 -38.73 15.21
C PRO A 97 5.68 -38.12 14.18
N ASP A 98 6.74 -37.47 14.66
CA ASP A 98 7.82 -36.95 13.82
C ASP A 98 8.74 -38.12 13.46
N LEU A 99 8.46 -38.78 12.34
CA LEU A 99 9.19 -39.99 11.91
C LEU A 99 10.63 -39.70 11.47
N VAL A 100 11.01 -38.43 11.31
CA VAL A 100 12.33 -38.03 10.83
C VAL A 100 13.10 -37.19 11.85
N ASP A 101 12.56 -36.96 13.05
CA ASP A 101 13.16 -36.14 14.10
C ASP A 101 13.69 -34.79 13.57
N ARG A 102 12.92 -34.15 12.67
CA ARG A 102 13.30 -32.91 11.96
C ARG A 102 14.58 -32.98 11.12
N ARG A 103 15.05 -34.18 10.75
CA ARG A 103 16.18 -34.39 9.83
C ARG A 103 15.65 -34.55 8.40
N PHE A 104 15.77 -33.47 7.62
CA PHE A 104 15.32 -33.44 6.22
C PHE A 104 16.43 -33.77 5.20
N THR A 105 17.62 -34.12 5.68
CA THR A 105 18.76 -34.55 4.87
C THR A 105 18.76 -36.08 4.75
N ALA A 106 19.06 -36.60 3.56
CA ALA A 106 19.13 -38.05 3.31
C ALA A 106 20.37 -38.42 2.49
N ASP A 107 20.91 -39.61 2.75
CA ASP A 107 22.13 -40.12 2.10
C ASP A 107 21.90 -40.62 0.66
N ALA A 108 20.64 -40.87 0.28
CA ALA A 108 20.24 -41.33 -1.05
C ALA A 108 18.83 -40.83 -1.43
N PRO A 109 18.49 -40.75 -2.73
CA PRO A 109 17.13 -40.49 -3.19
C PRO A 109 16.12 -41.50 -2.63
N ASN A 110 14.84 -41.10 -2.53
CA ASN A 110 13.71 -41.92 -2.04
C ASN A 110 13.74 -42.31 -0.55
N HIS A 111 14.66 -41.78 0.26
CA HIS A 111 14.71 -42.04 1.71
C HIS A 111 13.86 -41.07 2.55
N VAL A 112 13.73 -39.81 2.11
CA VAL A 112 12.90 -38.80 2.78
C VAL A 112 12.13 -38.03 1.71
N TRP A 113 10.81 -37.91 1.89
CA TRP A 113 9.91 -37.23 0.97
C TRP A 113 9.35 -35.99 1.67
N CYS A 114 9.69 -34.80 1.18
CA CYS A 114 9.17 -33.54 1.68
C CYS A 114 8.19 -32.95 0.65
N ALA A 115 6.99 -32.60 1.09
CA ALA A 115 6.02 -31.91 0.26
C ALA A 115 5.48 -30.69 1.02
N ASP A 116 5.38 -29.56 0.34
CA ASP A 116 4.63 -28.40 0.81
C ASP A 116 3.26 -28.34 0.13
N ILE A 117 2.26 -27.82 0.84
CA ILE A 117 0.94 -27.55 0.28
C ILE A 117 0.80 -26.04 0.14
N SER A 118 0.77 -25.60 -1.12
CA SER A 118 0.50 -24.21 -1.45
C SER A 118 -0.99 -24.03 -1.78
N VAL A 119 -1.72 -23.30 -0.92
CA VAL A 119 -3.12 -22.95 -1.18
C VAL A 119 -3.17 -21.72 -2.10
N LEU A 120 -3.65 -21.93 -3.32
CA LEU A 120 -3.91 -20.82 -4.26
C LEU A 120 -5.25 -20.18 -3.93
N GLN A 121 -5.22 -18.89 -3.59
CA GLN A 121 -6.42 -18.12 -3.30
C GLN A 121 -6.97 -17.48 -4.59
N GLU A 122 -8.09 -17.98 -5.10
CA GLU A 122 -8.75 -17.41 -6.28
C GLU A 122 -9.43 -16.06 -5.93
N HIS A 123 -8.98 -14.97 -6.56
CA HIS A 123 -9.70 -13.69 -6.56
C HIS A 123 -10.78 -13.71 -7.65
N ARG A 124 -11.97 -14.25 -7.35
CA ARG A 124 -13.11 -14.16 -8.29
C ARG A 124 -13.56 -12.70 -8.43
N LYS A 125 -13.07 -12.01 -9.47
CA LYS A 125 -13.68 -10.79 -9.99
C LYS A 125 -15.01 -11.17 -10.65
N ARG A 126 -16.12 -10.90 -9.97
CA ARG A 126 -17.45 -10.97 -10.56
C ARG A 126 -17.59 -9.75 -11.48
N PHE A 127 -17.27 -9.91 -12.76
CA PHE A 127 -17.72 -8.97 -13.79
C PHE A 127 -19.23 -9.20 -13.95
N ILE A 128 -20.04 -8.22 -13.57
CA ILE A 128 -21.42 -8.14 -14.04
C ILE A 128 -21.38 -7.14 -15.18
N VAL A 129 -21.58 -7.64 -16.40
CA VAL A 129 -21.98 -6.82 -17.55
C VAL A 129 -23.44 -7.17 -17.83
N SER A 130 -24.30 -6.17 -17.80
CA SER A 130 -25.62 -6.14 -18.42
C SER A 130 -25.89 -4.70 -18.83
#